data_AF-A0A521IFP0-F1
#
_entry.id   AF-A0A521IFP0-F1
#
_cell.length_a   1.000
_cell.length_b   1.000
_cell.length_c   1.000
_cell.angle_alpha   90.00
_cell.angle_beta   90.00
_cell.angle_gamma   90.00
#
_symmetry.space_group_name_H-M   'P 1'
#
loop_
_entity.id
_entity.type
_entity.pdbx_description
1 polymer ?
#
loop_
_entity_poly.entity_id
_entity_poly.type
_entity_poly.pdbx_seq_one_letter_code
_entity_poly.pdbx_strand_id
1 'polypeptide(L)' 'MAGDRSDLMSSFNDDLDRIRTSLYTLLDFDEESFGEKKDLAKREVLFALNELRIRIENL' A
#
# COMPACT_ATOMS: atom_id res chain seq x y z
N MET A 1 13.20 25.45 0.56
CA MET A 1 13.94 24.21 0.21
C MET A 1 13.89 23.12 1.29
N ALA A 2 13.46 23.38 2.53
CA ALA A 2 13.19 22.31 3.52
C ALA A 2 11.74 21.77 3.48
N GLY A 3 10.78 22.59 3.03
CA GLY A 3 9.35 22.23 2.91
C GLY A 3 9.11 21.07 1.94
N ASP A 4 9.55 21.19 0.69
CA ASP A 4 9.33 20.14 -0.34
C ASP A 4 9.81 18.75 0.07
N ARG A 5 10.97 18.66 0.74
CA ARG A 5 11.50 17.36 1.19
C ARG A 5 10.68 16.78 2.35
N SER A 6 10.17 17.64 3.23
CA SER A 6 9.27 17.23 4.31
C SER A 6 7.94 16.74 3.75
N ASP A 7 7.40 17.44 2.76
CA ASP A 7 6.11 17.10 2.13
C ASP A 7 6.21 15.79 1.33
N LEU A 8 7.32 15.59 0.61
CA LEU A 8 7.61 14.33 -0.07
C LEU A 8 7.71 13.15 0.91
N MET A 9 8.43 13.33 2.01
CA MET A 9 8.57 12.28 3.03
C MET A 9 7.24 11.99 3.75
N SER A 10 6.44 13.02 4.01
CA SER A 10 5.10 12.85 4.56
C SER A 10 4.24 12.02 3.62
N SER A 11 4.22 12.37 2.33
CA SER A 11 3.43 11.64 1.35
C SER A 11 3.87 10.18 1.19
N PHE A 12 5.16 9.88 1.33
CA PHE A 12 5.63 8.50 1.32
C PHE A 12 5.19 7.70 2.54
N ASN A 13 5.19 8.33 3.72
CA ASN A 13 4.68 7.68 4.93
C ASN A 13 3.19 7.35 4.79
N ASP A 14 2.39 8.24 4.17
CA ASP A 14 0.98 7.99 3.92
C ASP A 14 0.78 6.76 3.00
N ASP A 15 1.59 6.64 1.94
CA ASP A 15 1.56 5.48 1.03
C ASP A 15 1.91 4.17 1.77
N LEU A 16 2.94 4.21 2.63
CA LEU A 16 3.35 3.06 3.44
C LEU A 16 2.27 2.66 4.47
N ASP A 17 1.61 3.64 5.09
CA ASP A 17 0.53 3.41 6.04
C ASP A 17 -0.71 2.81 5.35
N ARG A 18 -1.01 3.23 4.13
CA ARG A 18 -2.04 2.62 3.27
C ARG A 18 -1.71 1.15 2.99
N ILE A 19 -0.48 0.86 2.55
CA ILE A 19 -0.02 -0.52 2.28
C ILE A 19 -0.11 -1.37 3.55
N ARG A 20 0.36 -0.86 4.69
CA ARG A 20 0.28 -1.55 5.99
C ARG A 20 -1.16 -1.90 6.33
N THR A 21 -2.08 -0.96 6.17
CA THR A 21 -3.51 -1.16 6.46
C THR A 21 -4.10 -2.24 5.56
N SER A 22 -3.83 -2.19 4.24
CA SER A 22 -4.30 -3.21 3.30
C SER A 22 -3.73 -4.60 3.59
N LEU A 23 -2.48 -4.68 4.05
CA LEU A 23 -1.86 -5.94 4.47
C LEU A 23 -2.55 -6.53 5.70
N TYR A 24 -2.85 -5.71 6.73
CA TYR A 24 -3.59 -6.21 7.88
C TYR A 24 -4.99 -6.71 7.50
N THR A 25 -5.72 -5.97 6.65
CA THR A 25 -7.01 -6.44 6.12
C THR A 25 -6.88 -7.78 5.40
N LEU A 26 -5.79 -8.01 4.66
CA LEU A 26 -5.55 -9.28 3.98
C LEU A 26 -5.23 -10.41 4.95
N LEU A 27 -4.47 -10.13 6.01
CA LEU A 27 -4.08 -11.10 7.04
C LEU A 27 -5.25 -11.50 7.96
N ASP A 28 -6.28 -10.65 8.05
CA ASP A 28 -7.52 -10.97 8.79
C ASP A 28 -8.38 -12.03 8.09
N PHE A 29 -8.10 -12.39 6.83
CA PHE A 29 -8.75 -13.53 6.18
C PHE A 29 -8.10 -14.85 6.58
N ASP A 30 -8.92 -15.84 6.92
CA ASP A 30 -8.43 -17.21 7.12
C ASP A 30 -7.62 -17.71 5.92
N GLU A 31 -6.53 -18.44 6.17
CA GLU A 31 -5.64 -18.94 5.11
C GLU A 31 -6.39 -19.78 4.06
N GLU A 32 -7.35 -20.58 4.52
CA GLU A 32 -8.21 -21.43 3.69
C GLU A 32 -9.40 -20.71 3.07
N SER A 33 -9.58 -19.41 3.34
CA SER A 33 -10.64 -18.63 2.72
C SER A 33 -10.36 -18.45 1.23
N PHE A 34 -11.19 -19.05 0.38
CA PHE A 34 -11.23 -18.85 -1.06
C PHE A 34 -12.48 -18.04 -1.39
N GLY A 35 -12.37 -16.71 -1.26
CA GLY A 35 -13.47 -15.79 -1.51
C GLY A 35 -13.02 -14.59 -2.33
N GLU A 36 -13.91 -14.10 -3.19
CA GLU A 36 -13.66 -12.92 -4.05
C GLU A 36 -13.17 -11.71 -3.26
N LYS A 37 -13.62 -11.55 -2.00
CA LYS A 37 -13.18 -10.47 -1.10
C LYS A 37 -11.70 -10.56 -0.74
N LYS A 38 -11.18 -11.76 -0.49
CA LYS A 38 -9.75 -11.97 -0.20
C LYS A 38 -8.92 -11.69 -1.43
N ASP A 39 -9.38 -12.12 -2.60
CA ASP A 39 -8.68 -11.86 -3.86
C ASP A 39 -8.69 -10.37 -4.23
N LEU A 40 -9.79 -9.67 -3.94
CA LEU A 40 -9.83 -8.21 -4.03
C LEU A 40 -8.82 -7.56 -3.08
N ALA A 41 -8.79 -7.96 -1.80
CA ALA A 41 -7.83 -7.44 -0.83
C ALA A 41 -6.36 -7.69 -1.27
N LYS A 42 -6.05 -8.87 -1.81
CA LYS A 42 -4.73 -9.16 -2.41
C LYS A 42 -4.41 -8.19 -3.55
N ARG A 43 -5.37 -7.96 -4.46
CA ARG A 43 -5.19 -7.05 -5.59
C ARG A 43 -4.94 -5.62 -5.12
N GLU A 44 -5.65 -5.16 -4.10
CA GLU A 44 -5.48 -3.82 -3.53
C GLU A 44 -4.09 -3.63 -2.92
N VAL A 45 -3.59 -4.62 -2.18
CA VAL A 45 -2.20 -4.62 -1.65
C VAL A 45 -1.19 -4.53 -2.80
N LEU A 46 -1.32 -5.39 -3.81
CA LEU A 46 -0.42 -5.42 -4.96
C LEU A 46 -0.46 -4.10 -5.75
N PHE A 47 -1.64 -3.52 -5.88
CA PHE A 47 -1.83 -2.24 -6.56
C PHE A 47 -1.11 -1.12 -5.80
N ALA A 48 -1.34 -1.00 -4.48
CA ALA A 48 -0.70 0.02 -3.66
C ALA A 48 0.84 -0.10 -3.66
N LEU A 49 1.38 -1.32 -3.61
CA LEU A 49 2.81 -1.58 -3.75
C LEU A 49 3.36 -1.12 -5.11
N ASN A 50 2.62 -1.40 -6.19
CA ASN A 50 3.05 -1.00 -7.53
C ASN A 50 2.97 0.52 -7.74
N GLU A 51 1.94 1.19 -7.19
CA GLU A 51 1.85 2.65 -7.19
C GLU A 51 3.07 3.27 -6.49
N LEU A 52 3.40 2.79 -5.29
CA LEU A 52 4.56 3.27 -4.54
C LEU A 52 5.87 3.02 -5.32
N ARG A 53 6.03 1.83 -5.92
CA ARG A 53 7.22 1.51 -6.75
C ARG A 53 7.38 2.49 -7.90
N ILE A 54 6.32 2.68 -8.70
CA ILE A 54 6.34 3.61 -9.85
C ILE A 54 6.67 5.03 -9.38
N ARG A 55 6.11 5.45 -8.25
CA ARG A 55 6.34 6.78 -7.70
C ARG A 55 7.79 6.99 -7.27
N ILE A 56 8.42 5.99 -6.64
CA ILE A 56 9.84 5.98 -6.29
C ILE A 56 10.73 5.97 -7.54
N GLU A 57 10.37 5.19 -8.56
CA GLU A 57 11.13 5.09 -9.82
C GLU A 57 11.14 6.41 -10.62
N ASN A 58 10.15 7.29 -10.41
CA ASN A 58 10.00 8.57 -11.10
C ASN A 58 10.47 9.79 -10.30
N LEU A 59 11.15 9.58 -9.17
CA LEU A 59 11.78 10.63 -8.35
C LEU A 59 13.26 10.83 -8.71
#